data_AF-A0A0C3S315-F1
#
_entry.id   AF-A0A0C3S315-F1
#
_cell.length_a   1.000
_cell.length_b   1.000
_cell.length_c   1.000
_cell.angle_alpha   90.00
_cell.angle_beta   90.00
_cell.angle_gamma   90.00
#
_symmetry.space_group_name_H-M   'P 1'
#
loop_
_entity.id
_entity.type
_entity.pdbx_description
1 polymer ?
#
loop_
_entity_poly.entity_id
_entity_poly.type
_entity_poly.pdbx_seq_one_letter_code
_entity_poly.pdbx_strand_id
1 'polypeptide(L)'
;MNQSSVARFAVWLAAALIAWTASTWASGESLNWYQPVVQILGHLLPPVYRRVGLPEDIPTARPDTTAVILNWSRFPNVLQISSLLCSPALDGIIAQVFIWNNNPNPISLDDFASTGCPDAKLRIHNSAENMYFHARFVACSQAATPFCFIQDDDYLVHAEVIQALHAKLSQATGEPRAIHLLPSHEHLATTLRTIRAGPAHTSFAWLGHGALLPRSAAADFLALLRALAASGDELQMADNYFAILSNRVAEVWFDQGLELGGGQPFTVGAEGLARNSHHIRRAAEYLEIILGSNADGTSAQAQLPYVSTREHGPDELETSLARAACRLARCLLETNIRLLPQDLEEEARGPRHMLEAEADRRAVLSDQTVELYLEHSPSRAVDDRAATYFESSENAAAGDYVLLDYFEDIYARNWTSVRMVLVVDGATRDILEQSDLTVSGDGLTWNAVEQTFGCGDSKTNVWRCHAEWTPKEGAGMRSVRVLLGESQHTPWKIYEMYLSGRR
;
A
#
# COMPACT_ATOMS: atom_id res chain seq x y z
N MET A 1 34.42 18.68 26.72
CA MET A 1 33.36 18.36 27.71
C MET A 1 32.85 16.97 27.42
N ASN A 2 32.74 16.10 28.42
CA ASN A 2 32.29 14.71 28.23
C ASN A 2 30.77 14.70 27.93
N GLN A 3 30.29 13.84 27.01
CA GLN A 3 28.87 13.82 26.57
C GLN A 3 27.88 13.67 27.74
N SER A 4 28.30 12.95 28.79
CA SER A 4 27.56 12.79 30.06
C SER A 4 27.28 14.13 30.78
N SER A 5 28.22 15.07 30.73
CA SER A 5 28.07 16.39 31.37
C SER A 5 27.11 17.30 30.61
N VAL A 6 27.07 17.19 29.28
CA VAL A 6 26.15 17.97 28.43
C VAL A 6 24.71 17.48 28.60
N ALA A 7 24.50 16.16 28.64
CA ALA A 7 23.18 15.58 28.89
C ALA A 7 22.62 15.96 30.27
N ARG A 8 23.46 15.93 31.33
CA ARG A 8 23.04 16.35 32.68
C ARG A 8 22.71 17.84 32.77
N PHE A 9 23.46 18.68 32.06
CA PHE A 9 23.18 20.11 32.00
C PHE A 9 21.87 20.40 31.26
N ALA A 10 21.59 19.72 30.14
CA ALA A 10 20.34 19.85 29.39
C ALA A 10 19.11 19.43 30.22
N VAL A 11 19.21 18.34 30.98
CA VAL A 11 18.13 17.88 31.89
C VAL A 11 17.90 18.88 33.02
N TRP A 12 18.97 19.43 33.61
CA TRP A 12 18.85 20.45 34.65
C TRP A 12 18.23 21.74 34.12
N LEU A 13 18.62 22.18 32.93
CA LEU A 13 18.08 23.38 32.28
C LEU A 13 16.59 23.21 31.93
N ALA A 14 16.19 22.04 31.42
CA ALA A 14 14.80 21.71 31.13
C ALA A 14 13.93 21.68 32.41
N ALA A 15 14.44 21.09 33.50
CA ALA A 15 13.75 21.09 34.78
C ALA A 15 13.59 22.51 35.37
N ALA A 16 14.62 23.36 35.26
CA ALA A 16 14.57 24.75 35.68
C ALA A 16 13.57 25.58 34.87
N LEU A 17 13.48 25.35 33.56
CA LEU A 17 12.52 26.01 32.67
C LEU A 17 11.07 25.58 32.94
N ILE A 18 10.83 24.28 33.16
CA ILE A 18 9.51 23.77 33.56
C ILE A 18 9.08 24.39 34.89
N ALA A 19 9.96 24.40 35.89
CA ALA A 19 9.69 25.00 37.20
C ALA A 19 9.40 26.51 37.11
N TRP A 20 10.13 27.23 36.24
CA TRP A 20 9.91 28.66 36.02
C TRP A 20 8.59 28.94 35.30
N THR A 21 8.26 28.19 34.23
CA THR A 21 6.98 28.32 33.51
C THR A 21 5.77 28.03 34.40
N ALA A 22 5.88 27.06 35.31
CA ALA A 22 4.85 26.78 36.31
C ALA A 22 4.64 27.95 37.29
N SER A 23 5.69 28.70 37.63
CA SER A 23 5.57 29.90 38.47
C SER A 23 4.96 31.11 37.74
N THR A 24 5.22 31.27 36.44
CA THR A 24 4.69 32.39 35.64
C THR A 24 3.23 32.16 35.21
N TRP A 25 2.79 30.90 35.11
CA TRP A 25 1.38 30.59 34.83
C TRP A 25 0.46 30.98 36.00
N ALA A 26 1.00 31.00 37.22
CA ALA A 26 0.28 31.44 38.42
C ALA A 26 0.13 32.97 38.54
N SER A 27 0.86 33.77 37.76
CA SER A 27 0.84 35.24 37.85
C SER A 27 0.02 35.95 36.76
N GLY A 28 -0.61 35.22 35.83
CA GLY A 28 -1.59 35.79 34.88
C GLY A 28 -1.01 36.72 33.79
N GLU A 29 0.31 36.75 33.59
CA GLU A 29 0.94 37.51 32.50
C GLU A 29 1.03 36.67 31.22
N SER A 30 0.59 37.23 30.08
CA SER A 30 0.63 36.57 28.77
C SER A 30 2.08 36.44 28.26
N LEU A 31 2.56 35.21 28.06
CA LEU A 31 3.92 34.94 27.58
C LEU A 31 4.05 35.05 26.05
N ASN A 32 4.65 36.15 25.58
CA ASN A 32 5.14 36.32 24.20
C ASN A 32 6.62 35.87 24.05
N TRP A 33 7.15 35.11 25.02
CA TRP A 33 8.57 34.71 25.13
C TRP A 33 8.83 33.23 24.83
N TYR A 34 7.79 32.47 24.43
CA TYR A 34 7.91 31.02 24.21
C TYR A 34 8.72 30.66 22.94
N GLN A 35 8.67 31.49 21.89
CA GLN A 35 9.40 31.22 20.65
C GLN A 35 10.94 31.28 20.79
N PRO A 36 11.54 32.31 21.43
CA PRO A 36 12.99 32.37 21.60
C PRO A 36 13.58 31.21 22.41
N VAL A 37 12.87 30.75 23.45
CA VAL A 37 13.34 29.66 24.33
C VAL A 37 13.33 28.31 23.61
N VAL A 38 12.30 28.04 22.79
CA VAL A 38 12.24 26.83 21.95
C VAL A 38 13.33 26.85 20.89
N GLN A 39 13.62 28.01 20.28
CA GLN A 39 14.75 28.16 19.34
C GLN A 39 16.11 27.91 20.00
N ILE A 40 16.35 28.46 21.20
CA ILE A 40 17.62 28.31 21.92
C ILE A 40 17.81 26.86 22.41
N LEU A 41 16.76 26.22 22.94
CA LEU A 41 16.81 24.80 23.33
C LEU A 41 17.00 23.87 22.13
N GLY A 42 16.44 24.22 20.96
CA GLY A 42 16.65 23.50 19.70
C GLY A 42 18.11 23.46 19.24
N HIS A 43 18.92 24.47 19.59
CA HIS A 43 20.36 24.50 19.31
C HIS A 43 21.22 23.74 20.34
N LEU A 44 20.67 23.43 21.52
CA LEU A 44 21.40 22.76 22.61
C LEU A 44 21.14 21.25 22.68
N LEU A 45 20.04 20.77 22.08
CA LEU A 45 19.78 19.34 21.93
C LEU A 45 20.48 18.82 20.66
N PRO A 46 21.09 17.62 20.70
CA PRO A 46 21.65 17.04 19.49
C PRO A 46 20.53 16.95 18.43
N PRO A 47 20.84 17.27 17.17
CA PRO A 47 19.82 17.28 16.13
C PRO A 47 19.16 15.91 16.04
N VAL A 48 17.84 15.89 16.21
CA VAL A 48 17.05 14.66 16.28
C VAL A 48 16.76 14.19 14.87
N TYR A 49 17.20 12.97 14.53
CA TYR A 49 16.78 12.32 13.29
C TYR A 49 15.26 12.14 13.31
N ARG A 50 14.58 12.55 12.24
CA ARG A 50 13.15 12.37 12.04
C ARG A 50 12.90 11.40 10.89
N ARG A 51 11.81 10.62 10.95
CA ARG A 51 11.41 9.75 9.84
C ARG A 51 11.15 10.62 8.60
N VAL A 52 11.57 10.13 7.44
CA VAL A 52 11.32 10.79 6.14
C VAL A 52 9.93 10.40 5.63
N GLY A 53 9.29 11.26 4.84
CA GLY A 53 8.02 10.97 4.18
C GLY A 53 6.79 11.01 5.11
N LEU A 54 6.84 11.75 6.21
CA LEU A 54 5.68 11.90 7.09
C LEU A 54 4.51 12.57 6.33
N PRO A 55 3.24 12.25 6.65
CA PRO A 55 2.09 12.84 5.95
C PRO A 55 2.06 14.38 5.95
N GLU A 56 2.51 14.99 7.04
CA GLU A 56 2.56 16.46 7.22
C GLU A 56 3.59 17.14 6.32
N ASP A 57 4.57 16.40 5.83
CA ASP A 57 5.64 16.93 5.00
C ASP A 57 5.16 17.11 3.54
N ILE A 58 4.10 16.46 3.08
CA ILE A 58 3.75 16.40 1.65
C ILE A 58 3.21 17.75 1.15
N PRO A 59 3.76 18.31 0.04
CA PRO A 59 3.26 19.54 -0.53
C PRO A 59 1.77 19.44 -0.86
N THR A 60 1.02 20.49 -0.57
CA THR A 60 -0.40 20.57 -0.94
C THR A 60 -0.53 20.66 -2.45
N ALA A 61 -0.82 19.53 -3.08
CA ALA A 61 -1.25 19.49 -4.48
C ALA A 61 -2.74 19.82 -4.59
N ARG A 62 -3.21 20.11 -5.81
CA ARG A 62 -4.64 20.17 -6.06
C ARG A 62 -5.20 18.75 -5.96
N PRO A 63 -6.18 18.48 -5.09
CA PRO A 63 -6.72 17.14 -4.95
C PRO A 63 -7.45 16.71 -6.23
N ASP A 64 -7.28 15.45 -6.59
CA ASP A 64 -7.71 14.87 -7.86
C ASP A 64 -8.22 13.43 -7.70
N THR A 65 -8.57 13.02 -6.48
CA THR A 65 -9.10 11.69 -6.18
C THR A 65 -10.47 11.81 -5.51
N THR A 66 -11.44 11.01 -5.94
CA THR A 66 -12.70 10.81 -5.21
C THR A 66 -12.61 9.51 -4.40
N ALA A 67 -12.78 9.59 -3.08
CA ALA A 67 -12.97 8.40 -2.27
C ALA A 67 -14.42 7.92 -2.38
N VAL A 68 -14.65 6.65 -2.68
CA VAL A 68 -15.96 6.01 -2.81
C VAL A 68 -16.12 5.00 -1.69
N ILE A 69 -17.09 5.24 -0.80
CA ILE A 69 -17.36 4.37 0.34
C ILE A 69 -18.77 3.82 0.20
N LEU A 70 -18.90 2.49 0.29
CA LEU A 70 -20.20 1.83 0.33
C LEU A 70 -20.70 1.78 1.77
N ASN A 71 -21.93 2.23 2.00
CA ASN A 71 -22.62 2.05 3.28
C ASN A 71 -23.70 0.98 3.12
N TRP A 72 -23.62 -0.09 3.91
CA TRP A 72 -24.69 -1.09 3.98
C TRP A 72 -25.10 -1.38 5.42
N SER A 73 -24.24 -1.96 6.25
CA SER A 73 -24.63 -2.42 7.59
C SER A 73 -23.84 -1.78 8.72
N ARG A 74 -22.69 -1.15 8.45
CA ARG A 74 -21.77 -0.66 9.48
C ARG A 74 -21.58 0.86 9.40
N PHE A 75 -22.69 1.60 9.47
CA PHE A 75 -22.65 3.07 9.37
C PHE A 75 -21.65 3.76 10.33
N PRO A 76 -21.43 3.32 11.59
CA PRO A 76 -20.39 3.89 12.44
C PRO A 76 -18.97 3.80 11.84
N ASN A 77 -18.66 2.71 11.13
CA ASN A 77 -17.38 2.54 10.44
C ASN A 77 -17.27 3.52 9.27
N VAL A 78 -18.36 3.75 8.53
CA VAL A 78 -18.42 4.76 7.45
C VAL A 78 -18.13 6.16 7.98
N LEU A 79 -18.61 6.52 9.18
CA LEU A 79 -18.28 7.79 9.82
C LEU A 79 -16.79 7.89 10.17
N GLN A 80 -16.21 6.83 10.74
CA GLN A 80 -14.78 6.78 11.07
C GLN A 80 -13.90 6.90 9.83
N ILE A 81 -14.23 6.15 8.78
CA ILE A 81 -13.58 6.21 7.47
C ILE A 81 -13.67 7.63 6.88
N SER A 82 -14.86 8.24 6.92
CA SER A 82 -15.06 9.59 6.37
C SER A 82 -14.26 10.65 7.13
N SER A 83 -14.15 10.52 8.44
CA SER A 83 -13.28 11.37 9.28
C SER A 83 -11.81 11.29 8.84
N LEU A 84 -11.30 10.08 8.60
CA LEU A 84 -9.94 9.88 8.09
C LEU A 84 -9.76 10.50 6.69
N LEU A 85 -10.68 10.24 5.77
CA LEU A 85 -10.61 10.72 4.38
C LEU A 85 -10.74 12.24 4.23
N CYS A 86 -11.39 12.90 5.19
CA CYS A 86 -11.48 14.36 5.26
C CYS A 86 -10.43 14.98 6.18
N SER A 87 -9.47 14.21 6.69
CA SER A 87 -8.38 14.75 7.51
C SER A 87 -7.42 15.64 6.69
N PRO A 88 -6.74 16.60 7.34
CA PRO A 88 -5.79 17.48 6.66
C PRO A 88 -4.67 16.75 5.89
N ALA A 89 -4.29 15.56 6.36
CA ALA A 89 -3.28 14.73 5.69
C ALA A 89 -3.68 14.33 4.26
N LEU A 90 -4.98 14.31 3.95
CA LEU A 90 -5.51 13.90 2.64
C LEU A 90 -6.10 15.05 1.82
N ASP A 91 -6.01 16.30 2.29
CA ASP A 91 -6.57 17.46 1.56
C ASP A 91 -5.88 17.72 0.21
N GLY A 92 -4.62 17.33 0.07
CA GLY A 92 -3.89 17.41 -1.20
C GLY A 92 -4.22 16.31 -2.21
N ILE A 93 -5.02 15.30 -1.83
CA ILE A 93 -5.30 14.10 -2.64
C ILE A 93 -6.81 13.90 -2.82
N ILE A 94 -7.55 13.83 -1.72
CA ILE A 94 -8.99 13.55 -1.74
C ILE A 94 -9.76 14.84 -1.97
N ALA A 95 -10.34 14.98 -3.16
CA ALA A 95 -11.16 16.13 -3.54
C ALA A 95 -12.61 15.97 -3.08
N GLN A 96 -13.09 14.73 -3.02
CA GLN A 96 -14.46 14.41 -2.63
C GLN A 96 -14.50 13.05 -1.94
N VAL A 97 -15.33 12.93 -0.91
CA VAL A 97 -15.76 11.67 -0.31
C VAL A 97 -17.19 11.41 -0.77
N PHE A 98 -17.38 10.39 -1.60
CA PHE A 98 -18.64 9.96 -2.16
C PHE A 98 -19.14 8.72 -1.41
N ILE A 99 -20.13 8.93 -0.55
CA ILE A 99 -20.83 7.87 0.16
C ILE A 99 -21.97 7.35 -0.71
N TRP A 100 -21.90 6.09 -1.10
CA TRP A 100 -22.99 5.37 -1.73
C TRP A 100 -23.73 4.55 -0.69
N ASN A 101 -24.92 5.01 -0.32
CA ASN A 101 -25.75 4.34 0.67
C ASN A 101 -26.63 3.29 0.00
N ASN A 102 -26.27 2.02 0.19
CA ASN A 102 -27.10 0.88 -0.17
C ASN A 102 -28.12 0.53 0.93
N ASN A 103 -27.98 1.06 2.15
CA ASN A 103 -28.92 0.79 3.25
C ASN A 103 -30.30 1.41 2.94
N PRO A 104 -31.42 0.71 3.20
CA PRO A 104 -32.77 1.25 3.00
C PRO A 104 -33.08 2.48 3.85
N ASN A 105 -32.37 2.68 4.96
CA ASN A 105 -32.46 3.89 5.77
C ASN A 105 -31.62 4.99 5.12
N PRO A 106 -32.25 6.08 4.65
CA PRO A 106 -31.52 7.18 4.03
C PRO A 106 -30.65 7.90 5.06
N ILE A 107 -29.49 8.35 4.61
CA ILE A 107 -28.55 9.17 5.37
C ILE A 107 -28.44 10.57 4.73
N SER A 108 -27.99 11.53 5.51
CA SER A 108 -27.91 12.95 5.19
C SER A 108 -26.56 13.54 5.61
N LEU A 109 -26.28 14.79 5.22
CA LEU A 109 -25.04 15.47 5.63
C LEU A 109 -24.96 15.64 7.15
N ASP A 110 -26.10 15.86 7.81
CA ASP A 110 -26.16 16.05 9.28
C ASP A 110 -25.64 14.83 10.04
N ASP A 111 -25.83 13.62 9.49
CA ASP A 111 -25.32 12.38 10.09
C ASP A 111 -23.78 12.33 10.13
N PHE A 112 -23.10 13.13 9.30
CA PHE A 112 -21.65 13.22 9.21
C PHE A 112 -21.06 14.42 9.97
N ALA A 113 -21.87 15.21 10.68
CA ALA A 113 -21.41 16.41 11.37
C ALA A 113 -20.27 16.14 12.38
N SER A 114 -20.21 14.94 12.96
CA SER A 114 -19.17 14.51 13.91
C SER A 114 -17.82 14.17 13.25
N THR A 115 -17.79 14.00 11.94
CA THR A 115 -16.58 13.58 11.21
C THR A 115 -15.62 14.74 10.95
N GLY A 116 -16.08 15.98 11.07
CA GLY A 116 -15.33 17.17 10.67
C GLY A 116 -15.17 17.32 9.15
N CYS A 117 -15.84 16.47 8.35
CA CYS A 117 -15.79 16.58 6.91
C CYS A 117 -16.61 17.78 6.41
N PRO A 118 -16.03 18.68 5.60
CA PRO A 118 -16.79 19.80 5.04
C PRO A 118 -17.90 19.32 4.10
N ASP A 119 -19.10 19.92 4.17
CA ASP A 119 -20.22 19.62 3.28
C ASP A 119 -19.85 19.66 1.79
N ALA A 120 -18.98 20.59 1.40
CA ALA A 120 -18.51 20.73 0.02
C ALA A 120 -17.64 19.55 -0.46
N LYS A 121 -17.01 18.81 0.47
CA LYS A 121 -16.19 17.63 0.19
C LYS A 121 -17.01 16.35 0.25
N LEU A 122 -18.18 16.36 0.89
CA LEU A 122 -19.03 15.18 1.05
C LEU A 122 -20.13 15.13 -0.01
N ARG A 123 -20.28 13.96 -0.65
CA ARG A 123 -21.39 13.65 -1.57
C ARG A 123 -22.08 12.39 -1.10
N ILE A 124 -23.39 12.42 -0.98
CA ILE A 124 -24.18 11.27 -0.55
C ILE A 124 -25.15 10.88 -1.67
N HIS A 125 -25.20 9.59 -1.99
CA HIS A 125 -26.25 9.02 -2.84
C HIS A 125 -27.00 7.93 -2.06
N ASN A 126 -28.29 8.16 -1.80
CA ASN A 126 -29.19 7.16 -1.23
C ASN A 126 -29.79 6.33 -2.36
N SER A 127 -29.29 5.10 -2.53
CA SER A 127 -29.79 4.17 -3.54
C SER A 127 -31.18 3.66 -3.16
N ALA A 128 -32.04 3.47 -4.17
CA ALA A 128 -33.37 2.89 -3.95
C ALA A 128 -33.32 1.38 -3.63
N GLU A 129 -32.22 0.71 -4.02
CA GLU A 129 -31.99 -0.72 -3.80
C GLU A 129 -30.51 -0.99 -3.50
N ASN A 130 -30.22 -2.16 -2.94
CA ASN A 130 -28.84 -2.58 -2.71
C ASN A 130 -28.18 -2.97 -4.03
N MET A 131 -27.28 -2.13 -4.53
CA MET A 131 -26.51 -2.39 -5.75
C MET A 131 -25.23 -3.20 -5.51
N TYR A 132 -25.00 -3.66 -4.27
CA TYR A 132 -23.84 -4.44 -3.85
C TYR A 132 -22.53 -3.80 -4.36
N PHE A 133 -21.68 -4.59 -5.01
CA PHE A 133 -20.38 -4.15 -5.49
C PHE A 133 -20.45 -3.34 -6.78
N HIS A 134 -21.56 -3.41 -7.53
CA HIS A 134 -21.75 -2.57 -8.72
C HIS A 134 -21.65 -1.07 -8.40
N ALA A 135 -22.18 -0.69 -7.23
CA ALA A 135 -22.27 0.69 -6.76
C ALA A 135 -20.94 1.44 -6.84
N ARG A 136 -19.82 0.81 -6.44
CA ARG A 136 -18.51 1.47 -6.37
C ARG A 136 -17.99 1.86 -7.76
N PHE A 137 -18.24 1.03 -8.77
CA PHE A 137 -17.86 1.32 -10.16
C PHE A 137 -18.73 2.41 -10.77
N VAL A 138 -20.04 2.38 -10.49
CA VAL A 138 -20.96 3.44 -10.93
C VAL A 138 -20.57 4.78 -10.30
N ALA A 139 -20.37 4.81 -8.98
CA ALA A 139 -19.93 6.00 -8.26
C ALA A 139 -18.60 6.54 -8.79
N CYS A 140 -17.61 5.65 -8.97
CA CYS A 140 -16.31 6.03 -9.53
C CYS A 140 -16.45 6.60 -10.95
N SER A 141 -17.16 5.92 -11.86
CA SER A 141 -17.36 6.41 -13.24
C SER A 141 -18.05 7.78 -13.31
N GLN A 142 -18.86 8.13 -12.30
CA GLN A 142 -19.54 9.42 -12.17
C GLN A 142 -18.72 10.49 -11.44
N ALA A 143 -17.52 10.16 -10.96
CA ALA A 143 -16.65 11.10 -10.29
C ALA A 143 -16.14 12.19 -11.25
N ALA A 144 -15.93 13.40 -10.73
CA ALA A 144 -15.35 14.51 -11.49
C ALA A 144 -13.81 14.44 -11.56
N THR A 145 -13.21 13.60 -10.74
CA THR A 145 -11.78 13.42 -10.55
C THR A 145 -11.23 12.34 -11.48
N PRO A 146 -9.93 12.39 -11.84
CA PRO A 146 -9.29 11.35 -12.65
C PRO A 146 -9.13 10.01 -11.91
N PHE A 147 -9.03 10.01 -10.58
CA PHE A 147 -8.81 8.81 -9.78
C PHE A 147 -9.93 8.56 -8.77
N CYS A 148 -10.14 7.29 -8.44
CA CYS A 148 -11.03 6.86 -7.38
C CYS A 148 -10.27 6.04 -6.36
N PHE A 149 -10.43 6.36 -5.08
CA PHE A 149 -10.06 5.47 -3.99
C PHE A 149 -11.31 4.73 -3.52
N ILE A 150 -11.26 3.42 -3.37
CA ILE A 150 -12.40 2.58 -2.98
C ILE A 150 -12.01 1.79 -1.74
N GLN A 151 -12.90 1.69 -0.76
CA GLN A 151 -12.80 0.70 0.33
C GLN A 151 -14.19 0.36 0.88
N ASP A 152 -14.29 -0.79 1.55
CA ASP A 152 -15.49 -1.24 2.24
C ASP A 152 -15.57 -0.73 3.69
N ASP A 153 -16.71 -0.98 4.34
CA ASP A 153 -17.01 -0.48 5.68
C ASP A 153 -16.46 -1.37 6.82
N ASP A 154 -15.68 -2.41 6.54
CA ASP A 154 -15.01 -3.27 7.53
C ASP A 154 -13.49 -3.09 7.61
N TYR A 155 -12.91 -2.22 6.80
CA TYR A 155 -11.47 -1.98 6.78
C TYR A 155 -11.12 -0.50 6.91
N LEU A 156 -9.98 -0.20 7.53
CA LEU A 156 -9.46 1.15 7.63
C LEU A 156 -8.08 1.25 6.97
N VAL A 157 -8.01 1.96 5.85
CA VAL A 157 -6.74 2.30 5.22
C VAL A 157 -6.20 3.61 5.79
N HIS A 158 -4.93 3.62 6.19
CA HIS A 158 -4.26 4.80 6.73
C HIS A 158 -3.98 5.87 5.66
N ALA A 159 -3.88 7.13 6.09
CA ALA A 159 -3.68 8.27 5.19
C ALA A 159 -2.36 8.17 4.40
N GLU A 160 -1.26 7.76 5.04
CA GLU A 160 0.04 7.56 4.40
C GLU A 160 0.02 6.48 3.31
N VAL A 161 -0.83 5.46 3.46
CA VAL A 161 -1.00 4.39 2.47
C VAL A 161 -1.75 4.92 1.26
N ILE A 162 -2.83 5.69 1.46
CA ILE A 162 -3.57 6.35 0.37
C ILE A 162 -2.65 7.32 -0.38
N GLN A 163 -1.79 8.04 0.34
CA GLN A 163 -0.76 8.90 -0.24
C GLN A 163 0.24 8.12 -1.11
N ALA A 164 0.68 6.94 -0.66
CA ALA A 164 1.61 6.09 -1.43
C ALA A 164 0.95 5.52 -2.69
N LEU A 165 -0.30 5.05 -2.60
CA LEU A 165 -1.09 4.60 -3.76
C LEU A 165 -1.22 5.71 -4.80
N HIS A 166 -1.63 6.91 -4.35
CA HIS A 166 -1.79 8.08 -5.22
C HIS A 166 -0.49 8.47 -5.90
N ALA A 167 0.60 8.43 -5.15
CA ALA A 167 1.92 8.73 -5.67
C ALA A 167 2.35 7.78 -6.79
N LYS A 168 2.23 6.47 -6.56
CA LYS A 168 2.57 5.44 -7.57
C LYS A 168 1.74 5.66 -8.83
N LEU A 169 0.43 5.83 -8.67
CA LEU A 169 -0.48 5.93 -9.79
C LEU A 169 -0.30 7.22 -10.59
N SER A 170 -0.06 8.35 -9.92
CA SER A 170 0.16 9.65 -10.54
C SER A 170 1.49 9.76 -11.29
N GLN A 171 2.46 8.91 -10.96
CA GLN A 171 3.79 8.90 -11.58
C GLN A 171 3.92 7.84 -12.68
N ALA A 172 2.89 7.04 -12.93
CA ALA A 172 2.90 6.05 -13.99
C ALA A 172 3.06 6.72 -15.36
N THR A 173 4.10 6.32 -16.11
CA THR A 173 4.39 6.85 -17.46
C THR A 173 3.61 6.16 -18.58
N GLY A 174 2.83 5.13 -18.23
CA GLY A 174 1.96 4.38 -19.13
C GLY A 174 0.48 4.53 -18.79
N GLU A 175 -0.32 3.57 -19.22
CA GLU A 175 -1.72 3.48 -18.79
C GLU A 175 -1.78 3.11 -17.31
N PRO A 176 -2.25 4.01 -16.42
CA PRO A 176 -2.24 3.75 -14.99
C PRO A 176 -3.16 2.57 -14.65
N ARG A 177 -2.74 1.71 -13.74
CA ARG A 177 -3.44 0.46 -13.39
C ARG A 177 -4.05 0.56 -12.00
N ALA A 178 -5.12 -0.19 -11.75
CA ALA A 178 -5.63 -0.29 -10.40
C ALA A 178 -4.57 -0.93 -9.48
N ILE A 179 -4.38 -0.35 -8.30
CA ILE A 179 -3.53 -0.90 -7.24
C ILE A 179 -4.45 -1.34 -6.11
N HIS A 180 -4.29 -2.60 -5.69
CA HIS A 180 -5.12 -3.25 -4.68
C HIS A 180 -4.32 -3.45 -3.40
N LEU A 181 -4.82 -2.94 -2.28
CA LEU A 181 -4.32 -3.30 -0.96
C LEU A 181 -4.95 -4.62 -0.55
N LEU A 182 -4.17 -5.56 -0.02
CA LEU A 182 -4.67 -6.83 0.47
C LEU A 182 -3.98 -7.21 1.78
N PRO A 183 -4.72 -7.73 2.79
CA PRO A 183 -4.10 -8.42 3.91
C PRO A 183 -3.43 -9.72 3.42
N SER A 184 -2.49 -10.26 4.20
CA SER A 184 -1.64 -11.38 3.76
C SER A 184 -2.41 -12.60 3.24
N HIS A 185 -3.57 -12.91 3.81
CA HIS A 185 -4.38 -14.07 3.38
C HIS A 185 -5.03 -13.87 2.01
N GLU A 186 -5.57 -12.68 1.71
CA GLU A 186 -6.10 -12.36 0.39
C GLU A 186 -4.98 -12.13 -0.64
N HIS A 187 -3.83 -11.61 -0.21
CA HIS A 187 -2.65 -11.49 -1.05
C HIS A 187 -2.15 -12.88 -1.48
N LEU A 188 -2.10 -13.85 -0.56
CA LEU A 188 -1.76 -15.25 -0.86
C LEU A 188 -2.76 -15.84 -1.85
N ALA A 189 -4.07 -15.73 -1.56
CA ALA A 189 -5.11 -16.25 -2.45
C ALA A 189 -5.03 -15.65 -3.86
N THR A 190 -4.79 -14.34 -3.97
CA THR A 190 -4.57 -13.64 -5.25
C THR A 190 -3.37 -14.21 -6.00
N THR A 191 -2.25 -14.39 -5.29
CA THR A 191 -1.02 -14.95 -5.88
C THR A 191 -1.28 -16.36 -6.42
N LEU A 192 -1.93 -17.22 -5.64
CA LEU A 192 -2.26 -18.59 -6.03
C LEU A 192 -3.31 -18.68 -7.14
N ARG A 193 -4.11 -17.62 -7.36
CA ARG A 193 -5.07 -17.48 -8.47
C ARG A 193 -4.46 -16.88 -9.75
N THR A 194 -3.15 -16.63 -9.79
CA THR A 194 -2.51 -16.05 -10.98
C THR A 194 -2.46 -17.05 -12.13
N ILE A 195 -2.97 -16.66 -13.29
CA ILE A 195 -2.95 -17.42 -14.53
C ILE A 195 -2.03 -16.73 -15.53
N ARG A 196 -1.07 -17.50 -16.05
CA ARG A 196 -0.17 -17.11 -17.16
C ARG A 196 -0.15 -18.26 -18.17
N ALA A 197 -1.01 -18.19 -19.18
CA ALA A 197 -1.13 -19.25 -20.18
C ALA A 197 -1.56 -18.68 -21.54
N GLY A 198 -0.67 -18.76 -22.53
CA GLY A 198 -0.94 -18.26 -23.88
C GLY A 198 -1.30 -16.77 -23.87
N PRO A 199 -2.45 -16.34 -24.40
CA PRO A 199 -2.87 -14.92 -24.36
C PRO A 199 -3.40 -14.48 -22.99
N ALA A 200 -3.65 -15.41 -22.07
CA ALA A 200 -4.21 -15.12 -20.75
C ALA A 200 -3.11 -14.80 -19.72
N HIS A 201 -3.20 -13.63 -19.10
CA HIS A 201 -2.30 -13.17 -18.05
C HIS A 201 -3.10 -12.39 -17.01
N THR A 202 -3.75 -13.09 -16.10
CA THR A 202 -4.74 -12.50 -15.19
C THR A 202 -4.62 -13.04 -13.78
N SER A 203 -5.12 -12.28 -12.81
CA SER A 203 -5.37 -12.78 -11.46
C SER A 203 -6.71 -12.25 -10.93
N PHE A 204 -7.04 -12.63 -9.70
CA PHE A 204 -8.19 -12.12 -8.97
C PHE A 204 -7.70 -11.28 -7.80
N ALA A 205 -8.26 -10.08 -7.58
CA ALA A 205 -7.97 -9.25 -6.42
C ALA A 205 -9.24 -8.53 -5.93
N TRP A 206 -9.43 -8.46 -4.62
CA TRP A 206 -10.51 -7.69 -4.00
C TRP A 206 -10.24 -6.19 -4.05
N LEU A 207 -11.30 -5.38 -4.05
CA LEU A 207 -11.20 -3.92 -3.91
C LEU A 207 -11.55 -3.43 -2.49
N GLY A 208 -12.25 -4.24 -1.70
CA GLY A 208 -12.81 -3.85 -0.40
C GLY A 208 -11.78 -3.42 0.65
N HIS A 209 -10.57 -3.96 0.59
CA HIS A 209 -9.48 -3.65 1.52
C HIS A 209 -8.77 -2.33 1.21
N GLY A 210 -9.22 -1.60 0.19
CA GLY A 210 -8.56 -0.41 -0.33
C GLY A 210 -8.05 -0.64 -1.75
N ALA A 211 -8.51 0.16 -2.69
CA ALA A 211 -7.97 0.18 -4.05
C ALA A 211 -7.94 1.61 -4.58
N LEU A 212 -6.88 1.95 -5.31
CA LEU A 212 -6.83 3.19 -6.08
C LEU A 212 -6.81 2.84 -7.57
N LEU A 213 -7.71 3.43 -8.34
CA LEU A 213 -7.86 3.15 -9.76
C LEU A 213 -8.20 4.40 -10.56
N PRO A 214 -7.88 4.45 -11.86
CA PRO A 214 -8.37 5.49 -12.74
C PRO A 214 -9.89 5.42 -12.90
N ARG A 215 -10.53 6.58 -12.96
CA ARG A 215 -11.95 6.71 -13.30
C ARG A 215 -12.27 6.05 -14.65
N SER A 216 -11.37 6.19 -15.63
CA SER A 216 -11.53 5.57 -16.95
C SER A 216 -11.64 4.06 -16.86
N ALA A 217 -10.83 3.41 -16.01
CA ALA A 217 -10.88 1.96 -15.82
C ALA A 217 -12.26 1.49 -15.32
N ALA A 218 -12.87 2.23 -14.38
CA ALA A 218 -14.24 1.93 -13.94
C ALA A 218 -15.28 2.13 -15.06
N ALA A 219 -15.15 3.20 -15.85
CA ALA A 219 -16.06 3.45 -16.98
C ALA A 219 -15.94 2.39 -18.08
N ASP A 220 -14.72 2.00 -18.44
CA ASP A 220 -14.43 0.98 -19.46
C ASP A 220 -14.87 -0.40 -18.99
N PHE A 221 -14.70 -0.72 -17.71
CA PHE A 221 -15.22 -1.95 -17.12
C PHE A 221 -16.75 -2.02 -17.17
N LEU A 222 -17.46 -0.94 -16.81
CA LEU A 222 -18.91 -0.89 -16.93
C LEU A 222 -19.37 -1.01 -18.39
N ALA A 223 -18.63 -0.43 -19.34
CA ALA A 223 -18.90 -0.59 -20.76
C ALA A 223 -18.71 -2.04 -21.22
N LEU A 224 -17.68 -2.73 -20.72
CA LEU A 224 -17.44 -4.15 -20.98
C LEU A 224 -18.59 -5.02 -20.46
N LEU A 225 -19.04 -4.82 -19.20
CA LEU A 225 -20.15 -5.59 -18.64
C LEU A 225 -21.44 -5.42 -19.47
N ARG A 226 -21.71 -4.21 -19.99
CA ARG A 226 -22.83 -3.97 -20.92
C ARG A 226 -22.64 -4.70 -22.24
N ALA A 227 -21.43 -4.68 -22.81
CA ALA A 227 -21.12 -5.37 -24.06
C ALA A 227 -21.26 -6.90 -23.94
N LEU A 228 -20.95 -7.44 -22.75
CA LEU A 228 -21.15 -8.85 -22.40
C LEU A 228 -22.62 -9.19 -22.07
N ALA A 229 -23.50 -8.18 -22.04
CA ALA A 229 -24.88 -8.32 -21.57
C ALA A 229 -24.97 -8.97 -20.18
N ALA A 230 -24.10 -8.54 -19.26
CA ALA A 230 -24.05 -9.06 -17.90
C ALA A 230 -25.42 -8.93 -17.21
N SER A 231 -25.86 -10.01 -16.57
CA SER A 231 -27.13 -10.06 -15.85
C SER A 231 -27.09 -9.20 -14.58
N GLY A 232 -28.25 -8.92 -13.99
CA GLY A 232 -28.34 -8.15 -12.74
C GLY A 232 -27.51 -8.75 -11.59
N ASP A 233 -27.48 -10.08 -11.50
CA ASP A 233 -26.70 -10.83 -10.50
C ASP A 233 -25.19 -10.68 -10.73
N GLU A 234 -24.75 -10.79 -12.00
CA GLU A 234 -23.34 -10.58 -12.37
C GLU A 234 -22.90 -9.13 -12.10
N LEU A 235 -23.77 -8.14 -12.36
CA LEU A 235 -23.52 -6.74 -12.04
C LEU A 235 -23.36 -6.55 -10.53
N GLN A 236 -24.23 -7.13 -9.70
CA GLN A 236 -24.15 -7.02 -8.24
C GLN A 236 -22.83 -7.58 -7.69
N MET A 237 -22.26 -8.59 -8.36
CA MET A 237 -21.00 -9.24 -7.99
C MET A 237 -19.79 -8.71 -8.80
N ALA A 238 -19.85 -7.47 -9.29
CA ALA A 238 -18.86 -6.85 -10.17
C ALA A 238 -17.38 -6.97 -9.70
N ASP A 239 -17.11 -6.97 -8.40
CA ASP A 239 -15.75 -7.19 -7.86
C ASP A 239 -15.12 -8.50 -8.35
N ASN A 240 -15.92 -9.55 -8.53
CA ASN A 240 -15.45 -10.85 -9.03
C ASN A 240 -15.01 -10.83 -10.49
N TYR A 241 -15.36 -9.78 -11.23
CA TYR A 241 -15.10 -9.64 -12.65
C TYR A 241 -14.00 -8.63 -12.95
N PHE A 242 -13.86 -7.58 -12.12
CA PHE A 242 -13.01 -6.43 -12.42
C PHE A 242 -11.55 -6.82 -12.72
N ALA A 243 -10.85 -7.44 -11.77
CA ALA A 243 -9.44 -7.80 -11.97
C ALA A 243 -9.28 -8.84 -13.09
N ILE A 244 -10.15 -9.86 -13.12
CA ILE A 244 -10.08 -10.99 -14.07
C ILE A 244 -10.25 -10.50 -15.50
N LEU A 245 -11.30 -9.73 -15.78
CA LEU A 245 -11.62 -9.30 -17.15
C LEU A 245 -10.62 -8.28 -17.71
N SER A 246 -9.78 -7.67 -16.89
CA SER A 246 -8.72 -6.77 -17.38
C SER A 246 -7.66 -7.51 -18.20
N ASN A 247 -7.59 -8.84 -18.04
CA ASN A 247 -6.50 -9.69 -18.52
C ASN A 247 -5.15 -9.10 -18.15
N ARG A 248 -4.99 -8.72 -16.89
CA ARG A 248 -3.70 -8.30 -16.31
C ARG A 248 -3.54 -9.00 -14.96
N VAL A 249 -2.31 -9.35 -14.61
CA VAL A 249 -2.01 -9.73 -13.23
C VAL A 249 -2.18 -8.47 -12.38
N ALA A 250 -3.11 -8.52 -11.44
CA ALA A 250 -3.45 -7.39 -10.59
C ALA A 250 -2.22 -6.92 -9.80
N GLU A 251 -1.99 -5.61 -9.76
CA GLU A 251 -0.98 -5.02 -8.88
C GLU A 251 -1.54 -5.03 -7.45
N VAL A 252 -0.97 -5.89 -6.60
CA VAL A 252 -1.38 -6.07 -5.21
C VAL A 252 -0.25 -5.69 -4.27
N TRP A 253 -0.59 -4.96 -3.21
CA TRP A 253 0.34 -4.56 -2.14
C TRP A 253 -0.17 -5.14 -0.82
N PHE A 254 0.75 -5.64 0.01
CA PHE A 254 0.44 -5.98 1.39
C PHE A 254 0.04 -4.72 2.16
N ASP A 255 -1.12 -4.80 2.81
CA ASP A 255 -1.59 -3.83 3.80
C ASP A 255 -1.48 -4.41 5.22
N GLN A 256 -1.63 -3.53 6.21
CA GLN A 256 -1.53 -3.85 7.64
C GLN A 256 -2.75 -4.60 8.19
N GLY A 257 -3.85 -4.66 7.45
CA GLY A 257 -4.93 -5.57 7.82
C GLY A 257 -5.89 -5.02 8.88
N LEU A 258 -6.14 -3.71 8.90
CA LEU A 258 -6.89 -3.06 9.99
C LEU A 258 -8.41 -3.24 9.85
N GLU A 259 -8.90 -4.35 10.39
CA GLU A 259 -10.33 -4.63 10.50
C GLU A 259 -11.03 -3.73 11.54
N LEU A 260 -12.17 -3.15 11.16
CA LEU A 260 -13.04 -2.36 12.03
C LEU A 260 -14.11 -3.22 12.73
N GLY A 261 -14.26 -4.49 12.35
CA GLY A 261 -15.25 -5.40 12.92
C GLY A 261 -16.70 -4.98 12.61
N GLY A 262 -17.64 -5.31 13.50
CA GLY A 262 -19.05 -4.89 13.36
C GLY A 262 -19.95 -5.82 12.55
N GLY A 263 -19.54 -7.07 12.30
CA GLY A 263 -20.37 -8.11 11.66
C GLY A 263 -19.57 -9.01 10.72
N GLN A 264 -20.19 -10.08 10.23
CA GLN A 264 -19.58 -10.96 9.23
C GLN A 264 -19.62 -10.29 7.85
N PRO A 265 -18.49 -10.21 7.13
CA PRO A 265 -18.47 -9.68 5.76
C PRO A 265 -19.36 -10.52 4.83
N PHE A 266 -19.96 -9.88 3.82
CA PHE A 266 -20.87 -10.54 2.87
C PHE A 266 -20.21 -11.69 2.10
N THR A 267 -18.90 -11.64 1.92
CA THR A 267 -18.08 -12.59 1.16
C THR A 267 -17.66 -13.82 1.97
N VAL A 268 -17.84 -13.82 3.29
CA VAL A 268 -17.35 -14.87 4.20
C VAL A 268 -18.41 -15.96 4.44
N GLY A 269 -17.95 -17.19 4.70
CA GLY A 269 -18.79 -18.36 4.97
C GLY A 269 -19.05 -19.22 3.72
N ALA A 270 -19.66 -20.40 3.93
CA ALA A 270 -19.85 -21.39 2.86
C ALA A 270 -20.68 -20.85 1.68
N GLU A 271 -21.72 -20.06 1.96
CA GLU A 271 -22.55 -19.44 0.93
C GLU A 271 -21.79 -18.34 0.17
N GLY A 272 -21.06 -17.47 0.89
CA GLY A 272 -20.22 -16.44 0.30
C GLY A 272 -19.14 -17.03 -0.61
N LEU A 273 -18.46 -18.08 -0.15
CA LEU A 273 -17.46 -18.80 -0.92
C LEU A 273 -18.06 -19.44 -2.19
N ALA A 274 -19.21 -20.10 -2.07
CA ALA A 274 -19.88 -20.72 -3.21
C ALA A 274 -20.30 -19.69 -4.26
N ARG A 275 -20.88 -18.56 -3.83
CA ARG A 275 -21.27 -17.44 -4.69
C ARG A 275 -20.05 -16.82 -5.38
N ASN A 276 -19.01 -16.46 -4.63
CA ASN A 276 -17.79 -15.86 -5.19
C ASN A 276 -17.12 -16.81 -6.18
N SER A 277 -17.06 -18.11 -5.86
CA SER A 277 -16.50 -19.13 -6.75
C SER A 277 -17.27 -19.27 -8.06
N HIS A 278 -18.60 -19.13 -8.00
CA HIS A 278 -19.44 -19.11 -9.20
C HIS A 278 -19.11 -17.91 -10.11
N HIS A 279 -19.04 -16.69 -9.56
CA HIS A 279 -18.76 -15.50 -10.35
C HIS A 279 -17.32 -15.42 -10.85
N ILE A 280 -16.33 -15.92 -10.07
CA ILE A 280 -14.94 -16.02 -10.54
C ILE A 280 -14.84 -16.96 -11.75
N ARG A 281 -15.48 -18.13 -11.69
CA ARG A 281 -15.54 -19.05 -12.85
C ARG A 281 -16.20 -18.38 -14.05
N ARG A 282 -17.31 -17.66 -13.82
CA ARG A 282 -18.03 -16.96 -14.88
C ARG A 282 -17.20 -15.84 -15.53
N ALA A 283 -16.48 -15.05 -14.74
CA ALA A 283 -15.56 -14.03 -15.25
C ALA A 283 -14.43 -14.66 -16.09
N ALA A 284 -13.89 -15.78 -15.62
CA ALA A 284 -12.86 -16.52 -16.34
C ALA A 284 -13.36 -17.11 -17.67
N GLU A 285 -14.59 -17.62 -17.73
CA GLU A 285 -15.25 -18.06 -18.97
C GLU A 285 -15.41 -16.91 -19.96
N TYR A 286 -15.86 -15.73 -19.50
CA TYR A 286 -15.94 -14.55 -20.37
C TYR A 286 -14.58 -14.17 -20.93
N LEU A 287 -13.55 -14.15 -20.08
CA LEU A 287 -12.20 -13.84 -20.53
C LEU A 287 -11.71 -14.85 -21.59
N GLU A 288 -11.92 -16.15 -21.39
CA GLU A 288 -11.51 -17.18 -22.35
C GLU A 288 -12.22 -17.03 -23.70
N ILE A 289 -13.52 -16.70 -23.70
CA ILE A 289 -14.29 -16.42 -24.94
C ILE A 289 -13.73 -15.18 -25.66
N ILE A 290 -13.44 -14.11 -24.92
CA ILE A 290 -12.89 -12.87 -25.46
C ILE A 290 -11.52 -13.13 -26.11
N LEU A 291 -10.64 -13.85 -25.42
CA LEU A 291 -9.30 -14.17 -25.93
C LEU A 291 -9.32 -15.16 -27.09
N GLY A 292 -10.21 -16.16 -27.05
CA GLY A 292 -10.38 -17.14 -28.13
C GLY A 292 -10.91 -16.52 -29.42
N SER A 293 -11.85 -15.57 -29.32
CA SER A 293 -12.42 -14.88 -30.49
C SER A 293 -11.37 -14.03 -31.25
N ASN A 294 -10.34 -13.56 -30.56
CA ASN A 294 -9.27 -12.76 -31.16
C ASN A 294 -8.23 -13.61 -31.92
N ALA A 295 -8.15 -14.92 -31.65
CA ALA A 295 -7.16 -15.81 -32.25
C ALA A 295 -7.48 -16.17 -33.71
N ASP A 296 -8.76 -16.12 -34.11
CA ASP A 296 -9.21 -16.58 -35.44
C ASP A 296 -9.00 -15.53 -36.56
N GLY A 297 -8.53 -14.32 -36.25
CA GLY A 297 -8.10 -13.30 -37.23
C GLY A 297 -9.17 -12.81 -38.22
N THR A 298 -10.40 -13.32 -38.15
CA THR A 298 -11.47 -13.11 -39.14
C THR A 298 -12.45 -11.99 -38.78
N SER A 299 -12.38 -11.40 -37.60
CA SER A 299 -13.27 -10.34 -37.16
C SER A 299 -12.51 -9.06 -36.89
N ALA A 300 -12.93 -7.98 -37.56
CA ALA A 300 -12.69 -6.61 -37.11
C ALA A 300 -13.48 -6.34 -35.82
N GLN A 301 -13.20 -7.11 -34.76
CA GLN A 301 -13.84 -6.97 -33.47
C GLN A 301 -13.32 -5.69 -32.83
N ALA A 302 -14.26 -4.81 -32.50
CA ALA A 302 -14.00 -3.59 -31.75
C ALA A 302 -13.16 -3.96 -30.52
N GLN A 303 -11.94 -3.45 -30.47
CA GLN A 303 -11.04 -3.61 -29.33
C GLN A 303 -11.84 -3.24 -28.06
N LEU A 304 -12.06 -4.22 -27.19
CA LEU A 304 -12.75 -3.98 -25.92
C LEU A 304 -11.77 -3.19 -25.03
N PRO A 305 -12.04 -1.91 -24.74
CA PRO A 305 -11.03 -0.99 -24.20
C PRO A 305 -10.49 -1.40 -22.83
N TYR A 306 -11.27 -2.18 -22.06
CA TYR A 306 -10.88 -2.66 -20.75
C TYR A 306 -9.96 -3.90 -20.78
N VAL A 307 -10.08 -4.76 -21.80
CA VAL A 307 -9.38 -6.06 -21.83
C VAL A 307 -8.02 -5.89 -22.50
N SER A 308 -6.95 -6.17 -21.77
CA SER A 308 -5.61 -6.19 -22.36
C SER A 308 -5.45 -7.39 -23.30
N THR A 309 -5.14 -7.12 -24.57
CA THR A 309 -4.74 -8.15 -25.53
C THR A 309 -3.25 -8.08 -25.88
N ARG A 310 -2.48 -7.25 -25.16
CA ARG A 310 -1.04 -7.13 -25.39
C ARG A 310 -0.37 -8.44 -24.97
N GLU A 311 0.51 -8.95 -25.83
CA GLU A 311 1.35 -10.09 -25.46
C GLU A 311 2.32 -9.71 -24.33
N HIS A 312 2.76 -10.72 -23.58
CA HIS A 312 3.69 -10.62 -22.45
C HIS A 312 4.86 -9.66 -22.77
N GLY A 313 4.82 -8.48 -22.16
CA GLY A 313 5.89 -7.49 -22.24
C GLY A 313 6.83 -7.57 -21.04
N PRO A 314 7.91 -6.77 -21.02
CA PRO A 314 8.87 -6.69 -19.92
C PRO A 314 8.26 -6.35 -18.53
N ASP A 315 6.98 -5.96 -18.47
CA ASP A 315 6.19 -5.82 -17.23
C ASP A 315 6.09 -7.11 -16.40
N GLU A 316 6.43 -8.28 -16.94
CA GLU A 316 6.47 -9.52 -16.15
C GLU A 316 7.44 -9.47 -14.98
N LEU A 317 8.57 -8.75 -15.11
CA LEU A 317 9.51 -8.57 -14.00
C LEU A 317 8.92 -7.76 -12.84
N GLU A 318 7.95 -6.86 -13.11
CA GLU A 318 7.28 -6.11 -12.03
C GLU A 318 6.27 -6.96 -11.26
N THR A 319 5.76 -8.03 -11.87
CA THR A 319 4.75 -8.90 -11.26
C THR A 319 5.32 -9.95 -10.31
N SER A 320 6.63 -10.20 -10.35
CA SER A 320 7.32 -11.05 -9.36
C SER A 320 7.76 -10.29 -8.10
N LEU A 321 7.57 -8.96 -8.08
CA LEU A 321 7.95 -8.13 -6.93
C LEU A 321 6.87 -8.15 -5.87
N ALA A 322 7.26 -8.47 -4.63
CA ALA A 322 6.41 -8.27 -3.48
C ALA A 322 6.48 -6.81 -3.02
N ARG A 323 5.31 -6.26 -2.67
CA ARG A 323 5.16 -4.85 -2.32
C ARG A 323 4.39 -4.68 -1.03
N ALA A 324 4.80 -3.77 -0.16
CA ALA A 324 4.06 -3.46 1.06
C ALA A 324 4.01 -1.95 1.33
N ALA A 325 2.83 -1.45 1.67
CA ALA A 325 2.69 -0.05 2.04
C ALA A 325 3.30 0.21 3.43
N CYS A 326 4.08 1.27 3.54
CA CYS A 326 4.67 1.67 4.80
C CYS A 326 3.64 2.27 5.77
N ARG A 327 3.86 2.04 7.06
CA ARG A 327 3.16 2.77 8.12
C ARG A 327 3.92 4.03 8.54
N LEU A 328 3.16 5.07 8.89
CA LEU A 328 3.61 6.40 9.32
C LEU A 328 4.39 7.21 8.29
N ALA A 329 4.62 6.69 7.09
CA ALA A 329 5.30 7.39 6.02
C ALA A 329 4.70 7.02 4.67
N ARG A 330 4.64 7.99 3.76
CA ARG A 330 4.34 7.77 2.34
C ARG A 330 5.54 7.08 1.70
N CYS A 331 5.62 5.76 1.90
CA CYS A 331 6.57 4.92 1.18
C CYS A 331 6.00 3.56 0.80
N LEU A 332 6.71 2.91 -0.12
CA LEU A 332 6.46 1.58 -0.60
C LEU A 332 7.73 0.74 -0.39
N LEU A 333 7.60 -0.36 0.34
CA LEU A 333 8.58 -1.43 0.33
C LEU A 333 8.39 -2.24 -0.96
N GLU A 334 9.46 -2.44 -1.72
CA GLU A 334 9.51 -3.39 -2.84
C GLU A 334 10.66 -4.38 -2.65
N THR A 335 10.44 -5.65 -2.99
CA THR A 335 11.47 -6.70 -2.90
C THR A 335 11.28 -7.76 -3.98
N ASN A 336 12.38 -8.30 -4.50
CA ASN A 336 12.40 -9.49 -5.35
C ASN A 336 12.60 -10.79 -4.55
N ILE A 337 12.75 -10.70 -3.22
CA ILE A 337 12.88 -11.86 -2.34
C ILE A 337 11.59 -12.68 -2.47
N ARG A 338 11.75 -13.94 -2.85
CA ARG A 338 10.61 -14.83 -3.09
C ARG A 338 9.87 -15.12 -1.80
N LEU A 339 8.54 -15.02 -1.86
CA LEU A 339 7.65 -15.33 -0.75
C LEU A 339 7.11 -16.76 -0.81
N LEU A 340 7.20 -17.39 -1.99
CA LEU A 340 6.71 -18.74 -2.25
C LEU A 340 7.78 -19.51 -3.04
N PRO A 341 7.79 -20.86 -2.95
CA PRO A 341 8.69 -21.71 -3.71
C PRO A 341 8.57 -21.51 -5.23
N GLN A 342 9.70 -21.67 -5.93
CA GLN A 342 9.77 -21.51 -7.39
C GLN A 342 8.86 -22.49 -8.16
N ASP A 343 8.68 -23.69 -7.63
CA ASP A 343 8.00 -24.79 -8.32
C ASP A 343 6.46 -24.65 -8.37
N LEU A 344 5.91 -23.52 -7.93
CA LEU A 344 4.48 -23.21 -8.05
C LEU A 344 4.10 -22.63 -9.43
N GLU A 345 5.09 -22.30 -10.25
CA GLU A 345 4.88 -21.74 -11.57
C GLU A 345 4.73 -22.84 -12.64
N GLU A 346 3.91 -22.55 -13.66
CA GLU A 346 3.85 -23.26 -14.94
C GLU A 346 3.12 -24.62 -15.01
N GLU A 347 1.84 -24.64 -14.66
CA GLU A 347 0.91 -25.44 -15.47
C GLU A 347 0.18 -24.53 -16.45
N ALA A 348 0.28 -24.83 -17.75
CA ALA A 348 -0.41 -24.12 -18.82
C ALA A 348 -1.92 -24.35 -18.72
N ARG A 349 -2.56 -23.58 -17.84
CA ARG A 349 -4.00 -23.63 -17.56
C ARG A 349 -4.64 -22.32 -17.96
N GLY A 350 -5.70 -22.39 -18.77
CA GLY A 350 -6.49 -21.20 -19.14
C GLY A 350 -7.25 -20.61 -17.93
N PRO A 351 -7.81 -19.39 -18.07
CA PRO A 351 -8.48 -18.67 -16.98
C PRO A 351 -9.54 -19.49 -16.23
N ARG A 352 -10.33 -20.33 -16.92
CA ARG A 352 -11.40 -21.13 -16.30
C ARG A 352 -10.94 -22.04 -15.17
N HIS A 353 -9.66 -22.40 -15.16
CA HIS A 353 -9.03 -23.27 -14.16
C HIS A 353 -8.44 -22.48 -12.98
N MET A 354 -8.70 -21.18 -12.85
CA MET A 354 -8.14 -20.31 -11.80
C MET A 354 -8.33 -20.86 -10.38
N LEU A 355 -9.53 -21.34 -10.04
CA LEU A 355 -9.81 -21.89 -8.71
C LEU A 355 -9.18 -23.28 -8.49
N GLU A 356 -9.06 -24.07 -9.55
CA GLU A 356 -8.37 -25.36 -9.50
C GLU A 356 -6.86 -25.15 -9.33
N ALA A 357 -6.29 -24.17 -10.03
CA ALA A 357 -4.89 -23.77 -9.87
C ALA A 357 -4.60 -23.27 -8.46
N GLU A 358 -5.50 -22.49 -7.85
CA GLU A 358 -5.39 -22.10 -6.44
C GLU A 358 -5.36 -23.33 -5.52
N ALA A 359 -6.30 -24.26 -5.69
CA ALA A 359 -6.41 -25.46 -4.85
C ALA A 359 -5.16 -26.36 -4.97
N ASP A 360 -4.68 -26.59 -6.20
CA ASP A 360 -3.53 -27.44 -6.45
C ASP A 360 -2.23 -26.81 -5.93
N ARG A 361 -2.02 -25.51 -6.17
CA ARG A 361 -0.87 -24.79 -5.61
C ARG A 361 -0.93 -24.74 -4.10
N ARG A 362 -2.12 -24.55 -3.51
CA ARG A 362 -2.29 -24.59 -2.06
C ARG A 362 -1.96 -25.97 -1.49
N ALA A 363 -2.28 -27.05 -2.19
CA ALA A 363 -2.05 -28.42 -1.73
C ALA A 363 -0.56 -28.81 -1.65
N VAL A 364 0.31 -28.16 -2.43
CA VAL A 364 1.76 -28.42 -2.41
C VAL A 364 2.52 -27.51 -1.43
N LEU A 365 1.88 -26.46 -0.90
CA LEU A 365 2.47 -25.59 0.12
C LEU A 365 2.51 -26.30 1.48
N SER A 366 3.65 -26.21 2.15
CA SER A 366 3.75 -26.65 3.54
C SER A 366 3.03 -25.67 4.48
N ASP A 367 2.53 -26.17 5.61
CA ASP A 367 1.92 -25.32 6.65
C ASP A 367 2.88 -24.21 7.12
N GLN A 368 4.17 -24.51 7.23
CA GLN A 368 5.20 -23.53 7.59
C GLN A 368 5.34 -22.42 6.53
N THR A 369 5.32 -22.76 5.24
CA THR A 369 5.38 -21.78 4.16
C THR A 369 4.17 -20.86 4.20
N VAL A 370 2.99 -21.43 4.44
CA VAL A 370 1.76 -20.65 4.59
C VAL A 370 1.86 -19.73 5.81
N GLU A 371 2.28 -20.25 6.96
CA GLU A 371 2.41 -19.47 8.19
C GLU A 371 3.39 -18.30 8.02
N LEU A 372 4.56 -18.54 7.41
CA LEU A 372 5.53 -17.49 7.07
C LEU A 372 4.89 -16.42 6.17
N TYR A 373 4.16 -16.83 5.14
CA TYR A 373 3.51 -15.87 4.24
C TYR A 373 2.45 -15.02 4.95
N LEU A 374 1.68 -15.62 5.85
CA LEU A 374 0.57 -14.95 6.52
C LEU A 374 1.05 -14.04 7.66
N GLU A 375 1.90 -14.56 8.52
CA GLU A 375 2.31 -13.92 9.77
C GLU A 375 3.59 -13.09 9.63
N HIS A 376 4.45 -13.43 8.67
CA HIS A 376 5.77 -12.83 8.45
C HIS A 376 5.93 -12.24 7.05
N SER A 377 4.86 -11.64 6.51
CA SER A 377 4.85 -10.98 5.20
C SER A 377 5.70 -9.70 5.17
N PRO A 378 6.04 -9.17 3.98
CA PRO A 378 6.80 -7.93 3.84
C PRO A 378 6.20 -6.71 4.57
N SER A 379 4.88 -6.64 4.76
CA SER A 379 4.25 -5.53 5.50
C SER A 379 4.70 -5.47 6.95
N ARG A 380 5.15 -6.59 7.53
CA ARG A 380 5.71 -6.66 8.89
C ARG A 380 7.09 -6.00 9.04
N ALA A 381 7.79 -5.72 7.94
CA ALA A 381 9.05 -4.97 7.98
C ALA A 381 8.84 -3.45 8.02
N VAL A 382 7.59 -2.97 7.86
CA VAL A 382 7.26 -1.55 7.72
C VAL A 382 5.97 -1.18 8.47
N ASP A 383 5.63 -1.90 9.55
CA ASP A 383 4.39 -1.72 10.31
C ASP A 383 4.53 -0.91 11.61
N ASP A 384 5.73 -0.40 11.86
CA ASP A 384 6.14 0.35 13.06
C ASP A 384 5.95 -0.45 14.37
N ARG A 385 6.11 -1.77 14.30
CA ARG A 385 6.01 -2.68 15.44
C ARG A 385 7.25 -3.56 15.52
N ALA A 386 8.14 -3.22 16.45
CA ALA A 386 9.37 -3.98 16.69
C ALA A 386 9.19 -5.46 17.13
N ALA A 387 7.96 -5.92 17.35
CA ALA A 387 7.65 -7.30 17.73
C ALA A 387 7.28 -8.19 16.53
N THR A 388 6.97 -7.60 15.38
CA THR A 388 6.69 -8.28 14.12
C THR A 388 7.92 -8.22 13.22
N TYR A 389 7.96 -9.09 12.20
CA TYR A 389 9.05 -9.12 11.24
C TYR A 389 8.61 -9.80 9.95
N PHE A 390 9.22 -9.38 8.85
CA PHE A 390 9.28 -10.13 7.60
C PHE A 390 10.32 -11.25 7.70
N GLU A 391 10.01 -12.44 7.22
CA GLU A 391 10.96 -13.54 7.08
C GLU A 391 10.84 -14.20 5.70
N SER A 392 11.95 -14.41 5.00
CA SER A 392 11.95 -15.08 3.70
C SER A 392 11.76 -16.59 3.84
N SER A 393 11.06 -17.21 2.89
CA SER A 393 10.83 -18.66 2.90
C SER A 393 12.08 -19.48 2.57
N GLU A 394 13.03 -18.86 1.87
CA GLU A 394 14.30 -19.46 1.46
C GLU A 394 15.47 -18.66 2.03
N ASN A 395 16.67 -19.25 1.94
CA ASN A 395 17.90 -18.55 2.29
C ASN A 395 18.12 -17.36 1.37
N ALA A 396 18.77 -16.32 1.90
CA ALA A 396 19.10 -15.13 1.14
C ALA A 396 20.01 -15.46 -0.05
N ALA A 397 19.61 -15.05 -1.25
CA ALA A 397 20.28 -15.32 -2.50
C ALA A 397 21.01 -14.08 -3.03
N ALA A 398 22.14 -14.28 -3.72
CA ALA A 398 22.80 -13.20 -4.46
C ALA A 398 21.81 -12.53 -5.42
N GLY A 399 21.74 -11.19 -5.38
CA GLY A 399 20.79 -10.40 -6.14
C GLY A 399 19.46 -10.12 -5.44
N ASP A 400 19.22 -10.71 -4.25
CA ASP A 400 18.10 -10.32 -3.39
C ASP A 400 18.23 -8.84 -3.01
N TYR A 401 17.09 -8.14 -2.99
CA TYR A 401 17.05 -6.77 -2.51
C TYR A 401 15.80 -6.44 -1.73
N VAL A 402 15.95 -5.46 -0.83
CA VAL A 402 14.84 -4.71 -0.24
C VAL A 402 15.00 -3.23 -0.56
N LEU A 403 13.90 -2.58 -0.96
CA LEU A 403 13.88 -1.22 -1.47
C LEU A 403 12.78 -0.43 -0.78
N LEU A 404 13.07 0.82 -0.40
CA LEU A 404 12.03 1.80 -0.03
C LEU A 404 11.95 2.89 -1.10
N ASP A 405 10.76 3.11 -1.64
CA ASP A 405 10.43 4.22 -2.54
C ASP A 405 9.57 5.24 -1.79
N TYR A 406 10.02 6.49 -1.72
CA TYR A 406 9.30 7.61 -1.07
C TYR A 406 8.53 8.50 -2.05
N PHE A 407 8.60 8.21 -3.34
CA PHE A 407 7.92 8.93 -4.43
C PHE A 407 8.26 10.42 -4.58
N GLU A 408 9.27 10.92 -3.87
CA GLU A 408 9.71 12.30 -3.93
C GLU A 408 11.22 12.38 -3.79
N ASP A 409 11.81 13.42 -4.38
CA ASP A 409 13.23 13.68 -4.19
C ASP A 409 13.47 14.13 -2.75
N ILE A 410 14.07 13.26 -1.95
CA ILE A 410 14.46 13.51 -0.57
C ILE A 410 15.37 14.75 -0.53
N TYR A 411 16.22 15.01 -1.53
CA TYR A 411 17.06 16.22 -1.55
C TYR A 411 16.24 17.52 -1.48
N ALA A 412 15.06 17.57 -2.11
CA ALA A 412 14.21 18.75 -2.19
C ALA A 412 13.72 19.28 -0.83
N ARG A 413 13.96 18.52 0.26
CA ARG A 413 13.52 18.84 1.62
C ARG A 413 14.63 19.35 2.55
N ASN A 414 15.76 19.76 2.00
CA ASN A 414 16.90 20.30 2.76
C ASN A 414 17.43 19.34 3.84
N TRP A 415 17.39 18.02 3.61
CA TRP A 415 18.03 17.07 4.52
C TRP A 415 19.56 17.17 4.37
N THR A 416 20.25 17.47 5.47
CA THR A 416 21.73 17.53 5.53
C THR A 416 22.36 16.16 5.70
N SER A 417 21.59 15.18 6.20
CA SER A 417 21.99 13.78 6.29
C SER A 417 20.75 12.89 6.28
N VAL A 418 20.86 11.74 5.62
CA VAL A 418 19.82 10.71 5.58
C VAL A 418 20.46 9.38 5.96
N ARG A 419 19.74 8.58 6.73
CA ARG A 419 20.12 7.23 7.07
C ARG A 419 18.98 6.27 6.79
N MET A 420 19.36 5.13 6.25
CA MET A 420 18.53 3.95 6.15
C MET A 420 18.70 3.14 7.42
N VAL A 421 17.60 2.85 8.11
CA VAL A 421 17.60 2.09 9.35
C VAL A 421 16.92 0.76 9.10
N LEU A 422 17.59 -0.32 9.48
CA LEU A 422 17.00 -1.67 9.54
C LEU A 422 17.14 -2.21 10.97
N VAL A 423 16.08 -2.82 11.46
CA VAL A 423 16.06 -3.57 12.71
C VAL A 423 15.98 -5.05 12.34
N VAL A 424 17.00 -5.81 12.71
CA VAL A 424 17.24 -7.15 12.16
C VAL A 424 17.73 -8.13 13.23
N ASP A 425 17.68 -9.42 12.96
CA ASP A 425 18.34 -10.42 13.81
C ASP A 425 19.85 -10.53 13.52
N GLY A 426 20.53 -11.43 14.25
CA GLY A 426 21.97 -11.64 14.10
C GLY A 426 22.38 -12.20 12.73
N ALA A 427 21.56 -13.07 12.13
CA ALA A 427 21.85 -13.63 10.81
C ALA A 427 21.68 -12.60 9.70
N THR A 428 20.61 -11.80 9.75
CA THR A 428 20.35 -10.76 8.76
C THR A 428 21.32 -9.60 8.87
N ARG A 429 21.88 -9.34 10.05
CA ARG A 429 23.05 -8.45 10.17
C ARG A 429 24.20 -8.92 9.28
N ASP A 430 24.52 -10.22 9.29
CA ASP A 430 25.63 -10.76 8.49
C ASP A 430 25.33 -10.66 6.98
N ILE A 431 24.04 -10.75 6.60
CA ILE A 431 23.56 -10.43 5.24
C ILE A 431 23.83 -8.95 4.91
N LEU A 432 23.51 -8.03 5.82
CA LEU A 432 23.71 -6.58 5.60
C LEU A 432 25.19 -6.19 5.48
N GLU A 433 26.11 -6.89 6.18
CA GLU A 433 27.55 -6.68 6.05
C GLU A 433 28.08 -7.03 4.64
N GLN A 434 27.35 -7.86 3.89
CA GLN A 434 27.66 -8.29 2.52
C GLN A 434 26.74 -7.64 1.47
N SER A 435 25.97 -6.63 1.87
CA SER A 435 25.02 -5.95 1.01
C SER A 435 25.52 -4.56 0.61
N ASP A 436 25.26 -4.18 -0.63
CA ASP A 436 25.50 -2.85 -1.15
C ASP A 436 24.28 -1.95 -0.93
N LEU A 437 24.53 -0.70 -0.52
CA LEU A 437 23.51 0.34 -0.49
C LEU A 437 23.54 1.13 -1.80
N THR A 438 22.38 1.23 -2.44
CA THR A 438 22.21 1.98 -3.69
C THR A 438 21.03 2.95 -3.59
N VAL A 439 21.12 4.08 -4.29
CA VAL A 439 20.06 5.09 -4.35
C VAL A 439 19.70 5.44 -5.78
N SER A 440 18.45 5.83 -6.00
CA SER A 440 17.93 6.18 -7.32
C SER A 440 16.89 7.31 -7.25
N GLY A 441 16.82 8.12 -8.30
CA GLY A 441 15.85 9.21 -8.45
C GLY A 441 14.70 8.88 -9.38
N ASP A 442 14.95 7.98 -10.32
CA ASP A 442 14.03 7.52 -11.36
C ASP A 442 13.57 6.07 -11.15
N GLY A 443 14.17 5.35 -10.19
CA GLY A 443 13.96 3.92 -9.96
C GLY A 443 14.68 3.02 -10.97
N LEU A 444 15.37 3.59 -11.97
CA LEU A 444 15.99 2.89 -13.09
C LEU A 444 17.52 2.95 -13.00
N THR A 445 18.05 4.13 -12.70
CA THR A 445 19.48 4.40 -12.58
C THR A 445 19.88 4.36 -11.12
N TRP A 446 20.76 3.43 -10.78
CA TRP A 446 21.18 3.16 -9.40
C TRP A 446 22.62 3.60 -9.16
N ASN A 447 22.82 4.42 -8.13
CA ASN A 447 24.14 4.90 -7.72
C ASN A 447 24.54 4.25 -6.40
N ALA A 448 25.76 3.74 -6.32
CA ALA A 448 26.31 3.20 -5.09
C ALA A 448 26.51 4.29 -4.04
N VAL A 449 26.23 3.94 -2.78
CA VAL A 449 26.53 4.74 -1.61
C VAL A 449 27.76 4.14 -0.95
N GLU A 450 28.84 4.91 -0.77
CA GLU A 450 30.14 4.41 -0.26
C GLU A 450 30.10 3.98 1.23
N GLN A 451 28.93 4.02 1.86
CA GLN A 451 28.76 3.73 3.27
C GLN A 451 28.24 2.32 3.49
N THR A 452 28.91 1.59 4.38
CA THR A 452 28.50 0.27 4.84
C THR A 452 27.54 0.39 6.01
N PHE A 453 26.76 -0.66 6.26
CA PHE A 453 25.90 -0.72 7.44
C PHE A 453 26.73 -0.79 8.73
N GLY A 454 26.47 0.13 9.65
CA GLY A 454 26.94 0.09 11.03
C GLY A 454 25.81 -0.35 11.97
N CYS A 455 26.04 -1.41 12.74
CA CYS A 455 25.06 -1.92 13.69
C CYS A 455 25.46 -1.57 15.14
N GLY A 456 24.50 -1.01 15.88
CA GLY A 456 24.69 -0.69 17.30
C GLY A 456 24.56 -1.93 18.20
N ASP A 457 24.70 -1.70 19.51
CA ASP A 457 24.57 -2.77 20.50
C ASP A 457 23.21 -3.46 20.43
N SER A 458 23.24 -4.80 20.44
CA SER A 458 22.05 -5.63 20.47
C SER A 458 21.25 -5.38 21.74
N LYS A 459 19.94 -5.18 21.58
CA LYS A 459 18.97 -5.33 22.67
C LYS A 459 18.15 -6.55 22.32
N THR A 460 18.07 -7.52 23.24
CA THR A 460 17.20 -8.69 23.08
C THR A 460 17.43 -9.49 21.78
N ASN A 461 18.69 -9.69 21.37
CA ASN A 461 19.09 -10.39 20.13
C ASN A 461 18.66 -9.71 18.82
N VAL A 462 18.21 -8.46 18.89
CA VAL A 462 17.84 -7.65 17.74
C VAL A 462 18.79 -6.47 17.62
N TRP A 463 19.20 -6.19 16.40
CA TRP A 463 20.26 -5.26 16.06
C TRP A 463 19.68 -4.11 15.26
N ARG A 464 20.08 -2.89 15.61
CA ARG A 464 19.72 -1.69 14.86
C ARG A 464 20.89 -1.33 13.96
N CYS A 465 20.77 -1.68 12.69
CA CYS A 465 21.73 -1.39 11.65
C CYS A 465 21.33 -0.11 10.91
N HIS A 466 22.31 0.70 10.55
CA HIS A 466 22.06 1.86 9.71
C HIS A 466 23.25 2.19 8.82
N ALA A 467 22.93 2.70 7.64
CA ALA A 467 23.90 3.32 6.75
C ALA A 467 23.46 4.77 6.56
N GLU A 468 24.39 5.71 6.76
CA GLU A 468 24.14 7.15 6.73
C GLU A 468 24.94 7.78 5.61
N TRP A 469 24.33 8.71 4.87
CA TRP A 469 25.00 9.43 3.81
C TRP A 469 24.44 10.85 3.68
N THR A 470 25.20 11.71 3.00
CA THR A 470 24.77 13.07 2.69
C THR A 470 24.14 13.09 1.30
N PRO A 471 22.86 13.49 1.17
CA PRO A 471 22.23 13.67 -0.13
C PRO A 471 23.02 14.68 -0.98
N LYS A 472 23.36 14.31 -2.22
CA LYS A 472 24.05 15.20 -3.18
C LYS A 472 23.02 15.89 -4.07
N GLU A 473 23.24 17.18 -4.33
CA GLU A 473 22.41 17.95 -5.26
C GLU A 473 22.40 17.30 -6.66
N GLY A 474 21.21 17.16 -7.25
CA GLY A 474 21.03 16.56 -8.57
C GLY A 474 21.16 15.04 -8.63
N ALA A 475 21.43 14.36 -7.50
CA ALA A 475 21.44 12.89 -7.48
C ALA A 475 20.03 12.30 -7.67
N GLY A 476 18.98 13.08 -7.37
CA GLY A 476 17.58 12.64 -7.36
C GLY A 476 17.44 11.47 -6.39
N MET A 477 17.10 11.71 -5.14
CA MET A 477 17.09 10.62 -4.15
C MET A 477 15.66 10.30 -3.76
N ARG A 478 15.04 9.37 -4.48
CA ARG A 478 13.66 8.94 -4.25
C ARG A 478 13.60 7.55 -3.61
N SER A 479 14.43 6.64 -4.13
CA SER A 479 14.43 5.24 -3.76
C SER A 479 15.77 4.84 -3.17
N VAL A 480 15.74 3.98 -2.16
CA VAL A 480 16.92 3.46 -1.47
C VAL A 480 16.82 1.94 -1.42
N ARG A 481 17.85 1.23 -1.89
CA ARG A 481 17.86 -0.22 -2.05
C ARG A 481 19.09 -0.84 -1.40
N VAL A 482 18.86 -1.88 -0.62
CA VAL A 482 19.89 -2.80 -0.11
C VAL A 482 19.92 -4.00 -1.04
N LEU A 483 21.06 -4.29 -1.65
CA LEU A 483 21.26 -5.38 -2.61
C LEU A 483 22.31 -6.35 -2.07
N LEU A 484 21.96 -7.62 -1.96
CA LEU A 484 22.90 -8.65 -1.50
C LEU A 484 23.82 -9.09 -2.63
N GLY A 485 25.14 -9.02 -2.41
CA GLY A 485 26.14 -9.43 -3.39
C GLY A 485 26.33 -10.94 -3.49
N GLU A 486 26.30 -11.65 -2.35
CA GLU A 486 26.58 -13.09 -2.28
C GLU A 486 25.52 -13.84 -1.46
N SER A 487 25.14 -15.04 -1.91
CA SER A 487 24.15 -15.87 -1.22
C SER A 487 24.62 -16.27 0.18
N GLN A 488 23.70 -16.28 1.14
CA GLN A 488 23.94 -16.71 2.53
C GLN A 488 23.18 -18.01 2.82
N HIS A 489 23.54 -18.70 3.91
CA HIS A 489 22.88 -19.93 4.36
C HIS A 489 21.76 -19.69 5.38
N THR A 490 21.22 -18.46 5.42
CA THR A 490 20.19 -18.02 6.35
C THR A 490 19.14 -17.19 5.62
N PRO A 491 17.87 -17.22 6.05
CA PRO A 491 16.83 -16.36 5.48
C PRO A 491 17.03 -14.89 5.88
N TRP A 492 16.40 -14.00 5.13
CA TRP A 492 16.18 -12.62 5.55
C TRP A 492 15.20 -12.58 6.72
N LYS A 493 15.48 -11.75 7.72
CA LYS A 493 14.59 -11.48 8.86
C LYS A 493 14.65 -10.01 9.26
N ILE A 494 13.66 -9.23 8.85
CA ILE A 494 13.62 -7.77 9.00
C ILE A 494 12.43 -7.39 9.88
N TYR A 495 12.70 -6.86 11.07
CA TYR A 495 11.68 -6.38 12.02
C TYR A 495 11.15 -5.01 11.64
N GLU A 496 12.03 -4.10 11.23
CA GLU A 496 11.65 -2.74 10.83
C GLU A 496 12.62 -2.19 9.80
N MET A 497 12.12 -1.34 8.91
CA MET A 497 12.89 -0.69 7.86
C MET A 497 12.30 0.70 7.57
N TYR A 498 13.11 1.75 7.64
CA TYR A 498 12.68 3.11 7.31
C TYR A 498 13.85 4.04 7.04
N LEU A 499 13.58 5.16 6.37
CA LEU A 499 14.51 6.28 6.29
C LEU A 499 14.27 7.28 7.41
N SER A 500 15.37 7.85 7.91
CA SER A 500 15.32 9.00 8.79
C SER A 500 16.41 10.00 8.41
N GLY A 501 16.17 11.28 8.63
CA GLY A 501 17.12 12.33 8.24
C GLY A 501 17.26 13.41 9.29
N ARG A 502 18.28 14.25 9.09
CA ARG A 502 18.52 15.50 9.80
C ARG A 502 18.39 16.66 8.83
N ARG A 503 17.67 17.72 9.23
CA ARG A 503 17.64 19.00 8.52
C ARG A 503 18.70 19.90 9.13
#